data_AF-A0A7J2UUA7-F1
#
_entry.id   AF-A0A7J2UUA7-F1
#
_cell.length_a   1.000
_cell.length_b   1.000
_cell.length_c   1.000
_cell.angle_alpha   90.00
_cell.angle_beta   90.00
_cell.angle_gamma   90.00
#
_symmetry.space_group_name_H-M   'P 1'
#
loop_
_entity.id
_entity.type
_entity.pdbx_description
1 polymer ?
#
loop_
_entity_poly.entity_id
_entity_poly.type
_entity_poly.pdbx_seq_one_letter_code
_entity_poly.pdbx_strand_id
1 'polypeptide(L)'
;MSLATRCPGCKNSVYLYENECSCGTENQIRYHRVEYNYINCEVVDTAYGILQNIGNKFAREYDDRIPPTGWSTERVYNSLREKLDEERRCIIIVLDEIDKLVYKSGDDVLYQLVKLNDDLQKASVSLMCISNDLNFTQWLDIRVKSRINEEKLIMQPYDARQLEDILERRVEMAFQSSAVAEGVVQLCSALSAREHGDARRALTLLRVAGEIAERGGENRVDEVHV
;
A
#
# COMPACT_ATOMS: atom_id res chain seq x y z
N MET A 1 -19.91 2.29 -0.25
CA MET A 1 -19.68 1.83 1.14
C MET A 1 -18.19 1.53 1.26
N SER A 2 -17.37 2.56 1.54
CA SER A 2 -15.91 2.47 1.56
C SER A 2 -15.45 1.79 2.85
N LEU A 3 -15.13 0.51 2.78
CA LEU A 3 -14.44 -0.22 3.86
C LEU A 3 -12.93 0.10 3.79
N ALA A 4 -12.55 1.25 4.34
CA ALA A 4 -11.17 1.53 4.69
C ALA A 4 -10.88 0.94 6.07
N THR A 5 -10.54 -0.35 6.13
CA THR A 5 -9.95 -0.95 7.34
C THR A 5 -8.57 -0.34 7.55
N ARG A 6 -8.43 0.49 8.60
CA ARG A 6 -7.17 1.17 8.94
C ARG A 6 -6.13 0.15 9.40
N CYS A 7 -4.99 0.08 8.71
CA CYS A 7 -3.89 -0.81 9.06
C CYS A 7 -3.14 -0.26 10.29
N PRO A 8 -2.88 -1.07 11.33
CA PRO A 8 -2.12 -0.65 12.51
C PRO A 8 -0.64 -0.49 12.13
N GLY A 9 -0.27 0.71 11.68
CA GLY A 9 1.12 1.08 11.39
C GLY A 9 1.35 2.15 10.32
N CYS A 10 0.31 2.64 9.64
CA CYS A 10 0.52 3.50 8.48
C CYS A 10 0.52 5.00 8.83
N LYS A 11 1.67 5.66 8.60
CA LYS A 11 1.73 7.09 8.23
C LYS A 11 1.42 7.30 6.73
N ASN A 12 1.09 6.22 6.03
CA ASN A 12 1.02 6.17 4.58
C ASN A 12 -0.30 6.76 4.09
N SER A 13 -0.24 7.66 3.11
CA SER A 13 -1.42 8.04 2.34
C SER A 13 -1.73 6.97 1.31
N VAL A 14 -2.99 6.56 1.23
CA VAL A 14 -3.48 5.68 0.18
C VAL A 14 -4.14 6.56 -0.87
N TYR A 15 -3.61 6.52 -2.08
CA TYR A 15 -4.21 7.18 -3.23
C TYR A 15 -5.00 6.11 -3.95
N LEU A 16 -6.32 6.18 -3.81
CA LEU A 16 -7.24 5.33 -4.54
C LEU A 16 -7.50 6.02 -5.88
N TYR A 17 -7.16 5.35 -6.97
CA TYR A 17 -7.61 5.79 -8.28
C TYR A 17 -8.79 4.92 -8.67
N GLU A 18 -9.99 5.50 -8.62
CA GLU A 18 -11.15 4.97 -9.33
C GLU A 18 -11.29 5.75 -10.64
N ASN A 19 -11.21 5.02 -11.75
CA ASN A 19 -11.59 5.58 -13.04
C ASN A 19 -13.11 5.46 -13.19
N GLU A 20 -13.80 6.61 -13.29
CA GLU A 20 -15.15 6.61 -13.84
C GLU A 20 -15.08 6.16 -15.30
N CYS A 21 -15.68 5.01 -15.59
CA CYS A 21 -15.84 4.51 -16.94
C CYS A 21 -16.84 5.44 -17.67
N SER A 22 -16.32 6.40 -18.43
CA SER A 22 -17.11 7.33 -19.24
C SER A 22 -17.60 6.67 -20.54
N CYS A 23 -18.53 5.73 -20.41
CA CYS A 23 -19.47 5.41 -21.49
C CYS A 23 -20.89 5.60 -20.96
N GLY A 24 -21.62 6.50 -21.63
CA GLY A 24 -22.87 7.08 -21.15
C GLY A 24 -23.98 6.08 -20.82
N THR A 25 -24.89 6.55 -19.96
CA THR A 25 -26.27 6.09 -19.73
C THR A 25 -26.46 4.61 -19.37
N GLU A 26 -26.80 4.35 -18.10
CA GLU A 26 -27.52 3.15 -17.63
C GLU A 26 -27.05 1.81 -18.21
N ASN A 27 -25.81 1.43 -17.94
CA ASN A 27 -25.45 0.01 -17.99
C ASN A 27 -24.37 -0.28 -16.94
N GLN A 28 -24.74 -1.07 -15.93
CA GLN A 28 -23.78 -1.65 -14.99
C GLN A 28 -22.75 -2.47 -15.77
N ILE A 29 -21.56 -1.93 -15.99
CA ILE A 29 -20.41 -2.72 -16.42
C ILE A 29 -20.04 -3.61 -15.24
N ARG A 30 -20.65 -4.79 -15.16
CA ARG A 30 -20.17 -5.85 -14.26
C ARG A 30 -18.89 -6.42 -14.87
N TYR A 31 -17.75 -5.97 -14.41
CA TYR A 31 -16.53 -6.75 -14.57
C TYR A 31 -16.75 -8.08 -13.85
N HIS A 32 -16.73 -9.19 -14.59
CA HIS A 32 -16.94 -10.53 -14.02
C HIS A 32 -15.72 -11.03 -13.25
N ARG A 33 -14.56 -10.38 -13.44
CA ARG A 33 -13.27 -10.79 -12.87
C ARG A 33 -12.48 -9.55 -12.46
N VAL A 34 -12.12 -9.50 -11.17
CA VAL A 34 -11.24 -8.47 -10.59
C VAL A 34 -9.97 -9.18 -10.15
N GLU A 35 -8.83 -8.68 -10.61
CA GLU A 35 -7.51 -9.18 -10.24
C GLU A 35 -6.67 -8.05 -9.68
N TYR A 36 -5.68 -8.37 -8.85
CA TYR A 36 -4.77 -7.36 -8.34
C TYR A 36 -3.31 -7.83 -8.43
N ASN A 37 -2.42 -6.86 -8.55
CA ASN A 37 -0.97 -7.06 -8.47
C ASN A 37 -0.41 -6.05 -7.48
N TYR A 38 0.31 -6.54 -6.47
CA TYR A 38 0.96 -5.71 -5.46
C TYR A 38 2.47 -5.66 -5.74
N ILE A 39 3.02 -4.45 -5.72
CA ILE A 39 4.44 -4.18 -5.93
C ILE A 39 4.91 -3.24 -4.83
N ASN A 40 5.96 -3.64 -4.10
CA ASN A 40 6.70 -2.73 -3.26
C ASN A 40 7.79 -2.06 -4.12
N CYS A 41 7.74 -0.73 -4.23
CA CYS A 41 8.62 0.09 -5.05
C CYS A 41 10.00 0.35 -4.41
N GLU A 42 10.23 -0.05 -3.17
CA GLU A 42 11.57 -0.10 -2.57
C GLU A 42 12.36 -1.31 -3.10
N VAL A 43 11.67 -2.43 -3.35
CA VAL A 43 12.27 -3.66 -3.93
C VAL A 43 12.38 -3.59 -5.45
N VAL A 44 11.34 -3.09 -6.12
CA VAL A 44 11.30 -2.92 -7.59
C VAL A 44 11.27 -1.44 -7.91
N ASP A 45 12.45 -0.85 -8.11
CA ASP A 45 12.65 0.61 -8.16
C ASP A 45 12.94 1.15 -9.57
N THR A 46 12.66 0.37 -10.61
CA THR A 46 12.80 0.78 -12.01
C THR A 46 11.48 0.65 -12.76
N ALA A 47 11.22 1.59 -13.68
CA ALA A 47 10.05 1.55 -14.56
C ALA A 47 9.97 0.22 -15.32
N TYR A 48 11.11 -0.24 -15.85
CA TYR A 48 11.21 -1.55 -16.51
C TYR A 48 10.79 -2.70 -15.60
N GLY A 49 11.34 -2.75 -14.38
CA GLY A 49 11.05 -3.82 -13.42
C GLY A 49 9.58 -3.86 -13.02
N ILE A 50 8.93 -2.71 -12.90
CA ILE A 50 7.50 -2.62 -12.60
C ILE A 50 6.66 -3.17 -13.76
N LEU A 51 6.88 -2.68 -14.99
CA LEU A 51 6.14 -3.19 -16.16
C LEU A 51 6.35 -4.69 -16.34
N GLN A 52 7.58 -5.16 -16.15
CA GLN A 52 7.93 -6.57 -16.21
C GLN A 52 7.21 -7.39 -15.13
N ASN A 53 7.18 -6.91 -13.88
CA ASN A 53 6.50 -7.58 -12.77
C ASN A 53 5.01 -7.76 -13.05
N ILE A 54 4.35 -6.67 -13.49
CA ILE A 54 2.93 -6.70 -13.85
C ILE A 54 2.73 -7.68 -15.01
N GLY A 55 3.51 -7.57 -16.08
CA GLY A 55 3.36 -8.43 -17.27
C GLY A 55 3.52 -9.90 -16.93
N ASN A 56 4.51 -10.24 -16.10
CA ASN A 56 4.79 -11.60 -15.67
C ASN A 56 3.75 -12.15 -14.69
N LYS A 57 3.06 -11.29 -13.92
CA LYS A 57 1.93 -11.72 -13.08
C LYS A 57 0.78 -12.28 -13.92
N PHE A 58 0.58 -11.73 -15.10
CA PHE A 58 -0.52 -12.09 -16.01
C PHE A 58 -0.09 -12.99 -17.18
N ALA A 59 1.18 -13.41 -17.21
CA ALA A 59 1.65 -14.39 -18.19
C ALA A 59 1.08 -15.78 -17.89
N ARG A 60 0.52 -16.44 -18.90
CA ARG A 60 -0.06 -17.79 -18.78
C ARG A 60 1.01 -18.88 -18.86
N GLU A 61 1.98 -18.69 -19.75
CA GLU A 61 3.03 -19.66 -20.04
C GLU A 61 4.41 -19.11 -19.66
N TYR A 62 5.41 -20.01 -19.61
CA TYR A 62 6.78 -19.63 -19.29
C TYR A 62 7.43 -18.81 -20.42
N ASP A 63 7.21 -19.23 -21.67
CA ASP A 63 7.76 -18.58 -22.86
C ASP A 63 7.16 -17.19 -23.12
N ASP A 64 6.00 -16.94 -22.52
CA ASP A 64 5.29 -15.68 -22.52
C ASP A 64 5.88 -14.66 -21.55
N ARG A 65 6.81 -15.05 -20.68
CA ARG A 65 7.36 -14.14 -19.68
C ARG A 65 8.27 -13.10 -20.30
N ILE A 66 8.12 -11.87 -19.83
CA ILE A 66 9.01 -10.78 -20.12
C ILE A 66 10.33 -11.05 -19.38
N PRO A 67 11.48 -11.15 -20.11
CA PRO A 67 12.77 -11.40 -19.49
C PRO A 67 13.20 -10.22 -18.60
N PRO A 68 14.13 -10.44 -17.64
CA PRO A 68 14.61 -9.38 -16.75
C PRO A 68 15.40 -8.29 -17.47
N THR A 69 16.00 -8.59 -18.63
CA THR A 69 16.74 -7.64 -19.46
C THR A 69 16.70 -8.06 -20.92
N GLY A 70 17.18 -7.18 -21.82
CA GLY A 70 17.38 -7.48 -23.23
C GLY A 70 16.22 -7.09 -24.15
N TRP A 71 15.04 -6.77 -23.59
CA TRP A 71 13.95 -6.16 -24.35
C TRP A 71 13.99 -4.63 -24.21
N SER A 72 13.59 -3.94 -25.28
CA SER A 72 13.34 -2.49 -25.18
C SER A 72 12.11 -2.22 -24.30
N THR A 73 12.08 -1.06 -23.66
CA THR A 73 10.94 -0.62 -22.84
C THR A 73 9.63 -0.64 -23.61
N GLU A 74 9.66 -0.26 -24.89
CA GLU A 74 8.50 -0.31 -25.77
C GLU A 74 7.99 -1.74 -25.99
N ARG A 75 8.89 -2.70 -26.21
CA ARG A 75 8.52 -4.11 -26.36
C ARG A 75 7.90 -4.67 -25.07
N VAL A 76 8.47 -4.30 -23.92
CA VAL A 76 7.91 -4.67 -22.60
C VAL A 76 6.51 -4.08 -22.42
N TYR A 77 6.32 -2.80 -22.74
CA TYR A 77 5.03 -2.13 -22.63
C TYR A 77 3.97 -2.77 -23.53
N ASN A 78 4.30 -3.06 -24.78
CA ASN A 78 3.37 -3.69 -25.72
C ASN A 78 3.00 -5.12 -25.26
N SER A 79 3.98 -5.90 -24.81
CA SER A 79 3.73 -7.25 -24.28
C SER A 79 2.87 -7.22 -23.02
N LEU A 80 3.12 -6.28 -22.11
CA LEU A 80 2.26 -6.05 -20.94
C LEU A 80 0.83 -5.75 -21.38
N ARG A 81 0.64 -4.77 -22.27
CA ARG A 81 -0.68 -4.36 -22.77
C ARG A 81 -1.44 -5.54 -23.35
N GLU A 82 -0.82 -6.31 -24.24
CA GLU A 82 -1.43 -7.49 -24.87
C GLU A 82 -1.93 -8.47 -23.81
N LYS A 83 -1.08 -8.80 -22.83
CA LYS A 83 -1.42 -9.72 -21.73
C LYS A 83 -2.57 -9.20 -20.88
N LEU A 84 -2.59 -7.91 -20.55
CA LEU A 84 -3.66 -7.33 -19.75
C LEU A 84 -5.01 -7.40 -20.49
N ASP A 85 -5.02 -7.16 -21.81
CA ASP A 85 -6.21 -7.03 -22.65
C ASP A 85 -6.75 -8.34 -23.26
N GLU A 86 -6.19 -9.49 -22.89
CA GLU A 86 -6.66 -10.80 -23.39
C GLU A 86 -8.13 -11.06 -23.04
N GLU A 87 -8.53 -10.68 -21.83
CA GLU A 87 -9.85 -10.96 -21.25
C GLU A 87 -10.52 -9.69 -20.73
N ARG A 88 -11.85 -9.73 -20.60
CA ARG A 88 -12.62 -8.64 -19.99
C ARG A 88 -12.52 -8.69 -18.47
N ARG A 89 -11.65 -7.87 -17.89
CA ARG A 89 -11.36 -7.85 -16.44
C ARG A 89 -11.01 -6.46 -15.93
N CYS A 90 -11.13 -6.27 -14.63
CA CYS A 90 -10.61 -5.10 -13.94
C CYS A 90 -9.33 -5.50 -13.18
N ILE A 91 -8.25 -4.74 -13.36
CA ILE A 91 -6.95 -5.01 -12.75
C ILE A 91 -6.61 -3.86 -11.81
N ILE A 92 -6.33 -4.18 -10.55
CA ILE A 92 -5.88 -3.21 -9.54
C ILE A 92 -4.37 -3.38 -9.36
N ILE A 93 -3.59 -2.37 -9.73
CA ILE A 93 -2.14 -2.35 -9.52
C ILE A 93 -1.88 -1.53 -8.26
N VAL A 94 -1.41 -2.21 -7.21
CA VAL A 94 -1.04 -1.58 -5.94
C VAL A 94 0.46 -1.32 -5.95
N LEU A 95 0.85 -0.05 -5.89
CA LEU A 95 2.23 0.42 -5.84
C LEU A 95 2.50 0.97 -4.44
N ASP A 96 3.20 0.20 -3.61
CA ASP A 96 3.57 0.61 -2.26
C ASP A 96 4.93 1.32 -2.23
N GLU A 97 5.07 2.31 -1.35
CA GLU A 97 6.24 3.18 -1.21
C GLU A 97 6.66 3.84 -2.53
N ILE A 98 5.67 4.29 -3.30
CA ILE A 98 5.86 4.84 -4.66
C ILE A 98 6.78 6.08 -4.68
N ASP A 99 6.90 6.81 -3.58
CA ASP A 99 7.83 7.93 -3.44
C ASP A 99 9.28 7.49 -3.70
N LYS A 100 9.66 6.27 -3.30
CA LYS A 100 11.01 5.74 -3.53
C LYS A 100 11.34 5.60 -5.01
N LEU A 101 10.36 5.16 -5.79
CA LEU A 101 10.49 5.04 -7.24
C LEU A 101 10.56 6.41 -7.90
N VAL A 102 9.66 7.33 -7.55
CA VAL A 102 9.60 8.65 -8.19
C VAL A 102 10.87 9.46 -7.93
N TYR A 103 11.42 9.40 -6.71
CA TYR A 103 12.67 10.10 -6.41
C TYR A 103 13.88 9.56 -7.18
N LYS A 104 13.92 8.25 -7.49
CA LYS A 104 15.06 7.61 -8.19
C LYS A 104 14.93 7.65 -9.72
N SER A 105 13.73 7.35 -10.20
CA SER A 105 13.48 6.97 -11.60
C SER A 105 12.48 7.90 -12.31
N GLY A 106 11.98 8.93 -11.62
CA GLY A 106 10.96 9.85 -12.14
C GLY A 106 9.54 9.27 -12.16
N ASP A 107 8.60 10.02 -12.72
CA ASP A 107 7.17 9.65 -12.81
C ASP A 107 6.77 8.98 -14.14
N ASP A 108 7.74 8.68 -15.02
CA ASP A 108 7.53 8.06 -16.33
C ASP A 108 6.72 6.77 -16.27
N VAL A 109 6.96 5.96 -15.24
CA VAL A 109 6.24 4.70 -15.01
C VAL A 109 4.76 4.93 -14.68
N LEU A 110 4.44 5.95 -13.90
CA LEU A 110 3.05 6.30 -13.57
C LEU A 110 2.34 6.81 -14.82
N TYR A 111 3.03 7.60 -15.64
CA TYR A 111 2.51 8.01 -16.94
C TYR A 111 2.21 6.81 -17.85
N GLN A 112 3.13 5.85 -17.95
CA GLN A 112 2.92 4.62 -18.72
C GLN A 112 1.72 3.82 -18.21
N LEU A 113 1.62 3.63 -16.88
CA LEU A 113 0.54 2.86 -16.27
C LEU A 113 -0.83 3.52 -16.40
N VAL A 114 -0.89 4.85 -16.27
CA VAL A 114 -2.12 5.61 -16.50
C VAL A 114 -2.51 5.55 -17.98
N LYS A 115 -1.54 5.66 -18.89
CA LYS A 115 -1.78 5.58 -20.34
C LYS A 115 -2.25 4.19 -20.78
N LEU A 116 -1.85 3.11 -20.10
CA LEU A 116 -2.32 1.76 -20.44
C LEU A 116 -3.85 1.71 -20.58
N ASN A 117 -4.59 2.42 -19.73
CA ASN A 117 -6.04 2.41 -19.77
C ASN A 117 -6.62 3.03 -21.06
N ASP A 118 -5.91 3.95 -21.73
CA ASP A 118 -6.30 4.47 -23.05
C ASP A 118 -6.08 3.42 -24.16
N ASP A 119 -5.10 2.54 -23.97
CA ASP A 119 -4.65 1.57 -24.96
C ASP A 119 -5.39 0.21 -24.85
N LEU A 120 -6.08 -0.04 -23.74
CA LEU A 120 -6.85 -1.26 -23.47
C LEU A 120 -8.29 -1.17 -24.00
N GLN A 121 -8.81 -2.27 -24.55
CA GLN A 121 -10.18 -2.33 -25.09
C GLN A 121 -11.13 -3.23 -24.30
N LYS A 122 -10.61 -4.30 -23.71
CA LYS A 122 -11.39 -5.29 -22.95
C LYS A 122 -11.16 -5.15 -21.46
N ALA A 123 -9.94 -4.88 -21.05
CA ALA A 123 -9.55 -4.73 -19.65
C ALA A 123 -9.56 -3.27 -19.20
N SER A 124 -9.65 -3.06 -17.90
CA SER A 124 -9.45 -1.75 -17.26
C SER A 124 -8.39 -1.86 -16.17
N VAL A 125 -7.60 -0.81 -16.00
CA VAL A 125 -6.56 -0.74 -14.97
C VAL A 125 -6.88 0.40 -13.98
N SER A 126 -6.89 0.05 -12.69
CA SER A 126 -6.91 0.98 -11.56
C SER A 126 -5.55 0.95 -10.88
N LEU A 127 -5.11 2.12 -10.40
CA LEU A 127 -3.86 2.27 -9.68
C LEU A 127 -4.17 2.55 -8.21
N MET A 128 -3.48 1.88 -7.31
CA MET A 128 -3.52 2.21 -5.89
C MET A 128 -2.11 2.55 -5.47
N CYS A 129 -1.81 3.83 -5.38
CA CYS A 129 -0.49 4.30 -5.00
C CYS A 129 -0.47 4.52 -3.49
N ILE A 130 0.53 3.98 -2.79
CA ILE A 130 0.70 4.18 -1.34
C ILE A 130 2.02 4.90 -1.16
N SER A 131 1.99 6.05 -0.49
CA SER A 131 3.19 6.86 -0.25
C SER A 131 3.24 7.37 1.16
N ASN A 132 4.46 7.52 1.68
CA ASN A 132 4.72 8.22 2.93
C ASN A 132 4.88 9.74 2.77
N ASP A 133 5.02 10.24 1.53
CA ASP A 133 5.11 11.67 1.24
C ASP A 133 3.72 12.26 0.95
N LEU A 134 3.24 13.15 1.82
CA LEU A 134 1.98 13.88 1.63
C LEU A 134 1.99 14.76 0.37
N ASN A 135 3.19 15.17 -0.07
CA ASN A 135 3.41 15.97 -1.27
C ASN A 135 3.68 15.12 -2.51
N PHE A 136 3.56 13.79 -2.43
CA PHE A 136 3.76 12.88 -3.56
C PHE A 136 3.07 13.36 -4.85
N THR A 137 1.82 13.81 -4.73
CA THR A 137 1.05 14.24 -5.89
C THR A 137 1.65 15.47 -6.56
N GLN A 138 2.42 16.32 -5.86
CA GLN A 138 3.06 17.49 -6.48
C GLN A 138 4.10 17.11 -7.52
N TRP A 139 4.77 15.96 -7.36
CA TRP A 139 5.81 15.47 -8.25
C TRP A 139 5.29 14.88 -9.57
N LEU A 140 3.99 14.61 -9.66
CA LEU A 140 3.37 14.07 -10.87
C LEU A 140 3.20 15.16 -11.94
N ASP A 141 3.51 14.83 -13.19
CA ASP A 141 3.20 15.69 -14.34
C ASP A 141 1.70 16.00 -14.42
N ILE A 142 1.35 17.19 -14.92
CA ILE A 142 -0.01 17.70 -15.03
C ILE A 142 -0.92 16.74 -15.83
N ARG A 143 -0.39 16.03 -16.82
CA ARG A 143 -1.15 15.04 -17.61
C ARG A 143 -1.50 13.80 -16.80
N VAL A 144 -0.60 13.38 -15.91
CA VAL A 144 -0.83 12.27 -14.97
C VAL A 144 -1.86 12.70 -13.94
N LYS A 145 -1.69 13.88 -13.34
CA LYS A 145 -2.66 14.48 -12.40
C LYS A 145 -4.06 14.63 -13.01
N SER A 146 -4.16 15.11 -14.24
CA SER A 146 -5.46 15.33 -14.90
C SER A 146 -6.18 14.02 -15.22
N ARG A 147 -5.46 12.91 -15.34
CA ARG A 147 -6.03 11.58 -15.60
C ARG A 147 -6.34 10.86 -14.30
N ILE A 148 -5.53 11.06 -13.26
CA ILE A 148 -5.80 10.58 -11.92
C ILE A 148 -6.96 11.39 -11.34
N ASN A 149 -8.17 10.83 -11.33
CA ASN A 149 -9.26 11.35 -10.52
C ASN A 149 -8.82 11.23 -9.06
N GLU A 150 -8.29 12.32 -8.50
CA GLU A 150 -7.50 12.33 -7.26
C GLU A 150 -8.38 12.09 -6.02
N GLU A 151 -8.82 10.84 -5.81
CA GLU A 151 -9.33 10.42 -4.50
C GLU A 151 -8.16 10.13 -3.55
N LYS A 152 -7.68 11.19 -2.92
CA LYS A 152 -6.62 11.13 -1.91
C LYS A 152 -7.20 10.75 -0.55
N LEU A 153 -6.82 9.58 -0.02
CA LEU A 153 -7.08 9.21 1.37
C LEU A 153 -5.84 9.48 2.23
N ILE A 154 -5.91 10.51 3.06
CA ILE A 154 -4.85 10.84 4.02
C ILE A 154 -5.09 10.07 5.32
N MET A 155 -4.18 9.16 5.66
CA MET A 155 -4.17 8.49 6.95
C MET A 155 -3.56 9.43 7.99
N GLN A 156 -4.39 9.95 8.88
CA GLN A 156 -3.93 10.76 10.01
C GLN A 156 -3.18 9.87 11.02
N PRO A 157 -2.13 10.38 11.68
CA PRO A 157 -1.51 9.71 12.82
C PRO A 157 -2.54 9.32 13.89
N TYR A 158 -2.28 8.23 14.60
CA TYR A 158 -3.15 7.78 15.67
C TYR A 158 -3.00 8.70 16.90
N ASP A 159 -4.13 9.03 17.52
CA ASP A 159 -4.11 9.66 18.85
C ASP A 159 -3.85 8.62 19.96
N ALA A 160 -3.61 9.10 21.19
CA ALA A 160 -3.28 8.22 22.31
C ALA A 160 -4.38 7.20 22.63
N ARG A 161 -5.67 7.56 22.48
CA ARG A 161 -6.79 6.65 22.76
C ARG A 161 -6.91 5.59 21.69
N GLN A 162 -6.75 5.97 20.43
CA GLN A 162 -6.75 5.00 19.33
C GLN A 162 -5.58 4.01 19.44
N LEU A 163 -4.42 4.47 19.89
CA LEU A 163 -3.28 3.59 20.16
C LEU A 163 -3.56 2.66 21.34
N GLU A 164 -4.17 3.17 22.41
CA GLU A 164 -4.60 2.38 23.57
C GLU A 164 -5.54 1.26 23.15
N ASP A 165 -6.62 1.57 22.42
CA ASP A 165 -7.57 0.59 21.88
C ASP A 165 -6.88 -0.50 21.03
N ILE A 166 -5.91 -0.10 20.20
CA ILE A 166 -5.13 -1.03 19.38
C ILE A 166 -4.27 -1.93 20.26
N LEU A 167 -3.57 -1.36 21.23
CA LEU A 167 -2.65 -2.10 22.10
C LEU A 167 -3.41 -3.05 23.03
N GLU A 168 -4.52 -2.64 23.62
CA GLU A 168 -5.35 -3.50 24.49
C GLU A 168 -5.75 -4.78 23.76
N ARG A 169 -6.27 -4.65 22.54
CA ARG A 169 -6.64 -5.81 21.71
C ARG A 169 -5.44 -6.72 21.41
N ARG A 170 -4.23 -6.18 21.36
CA ARG A 170 -2.99 -6.94 21.13
C ARG A 170 -2.48 -7.59 22.41
N VAL A 171 -2.64 -6.94 23.56
CA VAL A 171 -2.34 -7.50 24.88
C VAL A 171 -3.19 -8.75 25.11
N GLU A 172 -4.49 -8.67 24.85
CA GLU A 172 -5.41 -9.82 24.97
C GLU A 172 -5.01 -11.03 24.12
N MET A 173 -4.37 -10.80 22.96
CA MET A 173 -3.94 -11.85 22.04
C MET A 173 -2.56 -12.42 22.37
N ALA A 174 -1.67 -11.62 22.97
CA ALA A 174 -0.24 -11.92 23.08
C ALA A 174 0.24 -12.18 24.51
N PHE A 175 -0.43 -11.66 25.52
CA PHE A 175 -0.06 -11.79 26.93
C PHE A 175 -1.05 -12.66 27.69
N GLN A 176 -0.59 -13.28 28.77
CA GLN A 176 -1.49 -13.94 29.72
C GLN A 176 -2.35 -12.89 30.44
N SER A 177 -3.52 -13.31 30.92
CA SER A 177 -4.39 -12.45 31.72
C SER A 177 -3.62 -11.88 32.91
N SER A 178 -3.71 -10.56 33.11
CA SER A 178 -3.03 -9.83 34.19
C SER A 178 -1.49 -9.79 34.12
N ALA A 179 -0.89 -10.24 33.02
CA ALA A 179 0.57 -10.16 32.83
C ALA A 179 1.05 -8.74 32.47
N VAL A 180 0.14 -7.83 32.12
CA VAL A 180 0.45 -6.41 31.89
C VAL A 180 -0.25 -5.59 32.96
N ALA A 181 0.50 -4.73 33.65
CA ALA A 181 -0.05 -3.87 34.69
C ALA A 181 -0.96 -2.79 34.11
N GLU A 182 -1.94 -2.38 34.90
CA GLU A 182 -2.76 -1.20 34.63
C GLU A 182 -1.84 0.02 34.50
N GLY A 183 -1.99 0.82 33.44
CA GLY A 183 -1.13 1.98 33.15
C GLY A 183 -0.08 1.77 32.07
N VAL A 184 0.42 0.54 31.87
CA VAL A 184 1.48 0.26 30.87
C VAL A 184 1.02 0.54 29.45
N VAL A 185 -0.19 0.09 29.10
CA VAL A 185 -0.77 0.30 27.78
C VAL A 185 -0.99 1.80 27.53
N GLN A 186 -1.50 2.53 28.53
CA GLN A 186 -1.68 3.97 28.50
C GLN A 186 -0.35 4.69 28.28
N LEU A 187 0.70 4.29 29.01
CA LEU A 187 2.04 4.86 28.92
C LEU A 187 2.64 4.66 27.52
N CYS A 188 2.63 3.42 27.00
CA CYS A 188 3.13 3.13 25.65
C CYS A 188 2.38 3.93 24.57
N SER A 189 1.07 4.08 24.73
CA SER A 189 0.20 4.82 23.81
C SER A 189 0.49 6.32 23.85
N ALA A 190 0.59 6.90 25.05
CA ALA A 190 0.89 8.32 25.24
C ALA A 190 2.28 8.69 24.69
N LEU A 191 3.30 7.88 24.96
CA LEU A 191 4.66 8.09 24.43
C LEU A 191 4.68 8.04 22.90
N SER A 192 3.96 7.10 22.30
CA SER A 192 3.91 6.93 20.85
C SER A 192 3.08 8.00 20.15
N ALA A 193 1.96 8.43 20.74
CA ALA A 193 1.16 9.55 20.25
C ALA A 193 1.96 10.86 20.22
N ARG A 194 2.74 11.12 21.28
CA ARG A 194 3.63 12.29 21.35
C ARG A 194 4.70 12.26 20.26
N GLU A 195 5.17 11.08 19.88
CA GLU A 195 6.15 10.87 18.82
C GLU A 195 5.51 10.42 17.49
N HIS A 196 4.57 11.22 17.02
CA HIS A 196 3.94 11.11 15.69
C HIS A 196 2.91 9.99 15.49
N GLY A 197 2.38 9.38 16.55
CA GLY A 197 1.20 8.51 16.46
C GLY A 197 1.40 7.23 15.63
N ASP A 198 2.59 6.63 15.66
CA ASP A 198 2.87 5.38 14.94
C ASP A 198 2.53 4.14 15.80
N ALA A 199 1.54 3.36 15.37
CA ALA A 199 1.13 2.14 16.06
C ALA A 199 2.23 1.06 16.11
N ARG A 200 3.12 0.98 15.11
CA ARG A 200 4.25 0.03 15.13
C ARG A 200 5.21 0.37 16.26
N ARG A 201 5.43 1.67 16.50
CA ARG A 201 6.24 2.13 17.63
C ARG A 201 5.58 1.74 18.95
N ALA A 202 4.29 2.00 19.10
CA ALA A 202 3.53 1.63 20.30
C ALA A 202 3.62 0.13 20.60
N LEU A 203 3.42 -0.71 19.58
CA LEU A 203 3.56 -2.17 19.69
C LEU A 203 4.98 -2.61 20.01
N THR A 204 5.98 -1.92 19.45
CA THR A 204 7.39 -2.21 19.72
C THR A 204 7.75 -1.87 21.16
N LEU A 205 7.30 -0.73 21.69
CA LEU A 205 7.49 -0.38 23.10
C LEU A 205 6.89 -1.44 24.02
N LEU A 206 5.64 -1.82 23.78
CA LEU A 206 4.97 -2.86 24.56
C LEU A 206 5.71 -4.21 24.48
N ARG A 207 6.18 -4.60 23.29
CA ARG A 207 6.95 -5.84 23.11
C ARG A 207 8.27 -5.78 23.90
N VAL A 208 9.01 -4.69 23.77
CA VAL A 208 10.30 -4.51 24.46
C VAL A 208 10.11 -4.50 25.97
N ALA A 209 9.07 -3.85 26.49
CA ALA A 209 8.74 -3.89 27.91
C ALA A 209 8.48 -5.32 28.40
N GLY A 210 7.74 -6.12 27.62
CA GLY A 210 7.56 -7.55 27.88
C GLY A 210 8.88 -8.34 27.89
N GLU A 211 9.75 -8.11 26.90
CA GLU A 211 11.07 -8.76 26.83
C GLU A 211 11.98 -8.39 28.02
N ILE A 212 11.90 -7.15 28.53
CA ILE A 212 12.69 -6.71 29.68
C ILE A 212 12.18 -7.41 30.96
N ALA A 213 10.87 -7.42 31.19
CA ALA A 213 10.27 -8.11 32.34
C ALA A 213 10.63 -9.61 32.33
N GLU A 214 10.53 -10.27 31.18
CA GLU A 214 10.89 -11.69 31.03
C GLU A 214 12.37 -11.94 31.34
N ARG A 215 13.28 -11.08 30.85
CA ARG A 215 14.72 -11.17 31.16
C ARG A 215 15.02 -10.94 32.65
N GLY A 216 14.19 -10.14 33.33
CA GLY A 216 14.24 -9.93 34.78
C GLY A 216 13.69 -11.12 35.58
N GLY A 217 13.04 -12.10 34.94
CA GLY A 217 12.32 -13.17 35.61
C GLY A 217 11.01 -12.70 36.26
N GLU A 218 10.49 -11.56 35.82
CA GLU A 218 9.25 -10.97 36.32
C GLU A 218 8.05 -11.54 35.56
N ASN A 219 7.00 -11.91 36.29
CA ASN A 219 5.77 -12.46 35.70
C ASN A 219 4.79 -11.36 35.25
N ARG A 220 5.14 -10.08 35.44
CA ARG A 220 4.29 -8.94 35.11
C ARG A 220 5.11 -7.81 34.50
N VAL A 221 4.56 -7.18 33.46
CA VAL A 221 5.09 -5.98 32.85
C VAL A 221 4.53 -4.78 33.59
N ASP A 222 5.38 -4.08 34.33
CA ASP A 222 5.09 -2.79 34.98
C ASP A 222 5.69 -1.58 34.22
N GLU A 223 5.28 -0.37 34.57
CA GLU A 223 5.69 0.89 33.90
C GLU A 223 7.21 1.10 33.85
N VAL A 224 7.95 0.55 34.82
CA VAL A 224 9.42 0.63 34.90
C VAL A 224 10.13 -0.06 33.73
N HIS A 225 9.43 -0.93 32.99
CA HIS A 225 9.95 -1.64 31.82
C HIS A 225 9.76 -0.87 30.50
N VAL A 226 8.97 0.21 30.50
CA VAL A 226 8.64 1.03 29.32
C VAL A 226 9.64 2.17 29.17
#